data_AF-A0A954UWK7-F1
#
_entry.id   AF-A0A954UWK7-F1
#
_cell.length_a   1.000
_cell.length_b   1.000
_cell.length_c   1.000
_cell.angle_alpha   90.00
_cell.angle_beta   90.00
_cell.angle_gamma   90.00
#
_symmetry.space_group_name_H-M   'P 1'
#
loop_
_entity.id
_entity.type
_entity.pdbx_description
1 polymer ?
#
loop_
_entity_poly.entity_id
_entity_poly.type
_entity_poly.pdbx_seq_one_letter_code
_entity_poly.pdbx_strand_id
1 'polypeptide(L)'
;MHAARGRMESGRGRFCSRDCYCRWYSANLSGENHWNWQGGSREYPPGWTAFLRREIRDRDDHRCAVCWISEEDNGRLLDVHHIDYDKENLHPDNLVSLCGSCHSKTNYNRDEWQGKFVAYTYSY
;
A
#
# COMPACT_ATOMS: atom_id res chain seq x y z
N MET A 1 4.84 14.68 -32.39
CA MET A 1 5.32 13.45 -33.05
C MET A 1 6.79 13.24 -32.70
N HIS A 2 7.14 12.43 -31.69
CA HIS A 2 8.54 12.00 -31.49
C HIS A 2 8.57 10.58 -30.91
N ALA A 3 8.33 9.59 -31.76
CA ALA A 3 8.69 8.19 -31.50
C ALA A 3 10.00 7.90 -32.23
N ALA A 4 11.13 8.07 -31.56
CA ALA A 4 12.43 7.66 -32.09
C ALA A 4 12.54 6.13 -32.01
N ARG A 5 12.46 5.48 -33.17
CA ARG A 5 12.71 4.05 -33.34
C ARG A 5 14.21 3.79 -33.15
N GLY A 6 14.59 3.12 -32.07
CA GLY A 6 15.95 2.61 -31.86
C GLY A 6 15.92 1.14 -31.42
N ARG A 7 16.63 0.26 -32.15
CA ARG A 7 16.83 -1.16 -31.79
C ARG A 7 17.87 -1.26 -30.68
N MET A 8 17.59 -2.04 -29.63
CA MET A 8 18.61 -2.52 -28.67
C MET A 8 19.32 -3.76 -29.25
N GLU A 9 20.62 -3.90 -29.02
CA GLU A 9 21.45 -5.02 -29.54
C GLU A 9 21.16 -6.37 -28.85
N SER A 10 20.36 -6.40 -27.80
CA SER A 10 19.86 -7.67 -27.23
C SER A 10 18.51 -7.48 -26.53
N GLY A 11 17.46 -8.08 -27.09
CA GLY A 11 16.22 -8.39 -26.36
C GLY A 11 15.04 -7.42 -26.54
N ARG A 12 13.91 -7.99 -26.95
CA ARG A 12 12.57 -7.40 -27.21
C ARG A 12 12.13 -6.31 -26.21
N GLY A 13 11.76 -5.11 -26.71
CA GLY A 13 11.07 -4.06 -25.94
C GLY A 13 10.74 -2.80 -26.77
N ARG A 14 9.64 -2.10 -26.45
CA ARG A 14 9.15 -0.88 -27.15
C ARG A 14 9.97 0.39 -26.82
N PHE A 15 10.90 0.34 -25.87
CA PHE A 15 11.59 1.50 -25.31
C PHE A 15 13.11 1.45 -25.53
N CYS A 16 13.75 2.63 -25.65
CA CYS A 16 15.18 2.78 -25.91
C CYS A 16 16.11 2.32 -24.78
N SER A 17 15.62 2.33 -23.54
CA SER A 17 16.37 1.92 -22.35
C SER A 17 15.41 1.71 -21.19
N ARG A 18 15.92 1.16 -20.08
CA ARG A 18 15.17 1.10 -18.82
C ARG A 18 14.76 2.49 -18.33
N ASP A 19 15.63 3.49 -18.49
CA ASP A 19 15.34 4.88 -18.12
C ASP A 19 14.19 5.46 -18.98
N CYS A 20 14.23 5.23 -20.31
CA CYS A 20 13.12 5.60 -21.20
C CYS A 20 11.80 4.96 -20.76
N TYR A 21 11.82 3.67 -20.39
CA TYR A 21 10.66 2.96 -19.86
C TYR A 21 10.17 3.56 -18.55
N CYS A 22 11.07 3.82 -17.58
CA CYS A 22 10.72 4.38 -16.28
C CYS A 22 10.08 5.77 -16.42
N ARG A 23 10.63 6.64 -17.28
CA ARG A 23 10.05 7.97 -17.56
C ARG A 23 8.65 7.85 -18.15
N TRP A 24 8.46 6.96 -19.13
CA TRP A 24 7.15 6.72 -19.71
C TRP A 24 6.17 6.14 -18.69
N TYR A 25 6.58 5.15 -17.90
CA TYR A 25 5.76 4.50 -16.88
C TYR A 25 5.25 5.52 -15.86
N SER A 26 6.14 6.34 -15.29
CA SER A 26 5.75 7.36 -14.31
C SER A 26 4.79 8.41 -14.89
N ALA A 27 4.99 8.80 -16.15
CA ALA A 27 4.15 9.80 -16.82
C ALA A 27 2.78 9.25 -17.27
N ASN A 28 2.66 7.96 -17.57
CA ASN A 28 1.48 7.40 -18.23
C ASN A 28 0.69 6.39 -17.37
N LEU A 29 1.30 5.78 -16.37
CA LEU A 29 0.68 4.77 -15.50
C LEU A 29 0.70 5.25 -14.04
N SER A 30 0.06 6.38 -13.78
CA SER A 30 -0.10 6.93 -12.45
C SER A 30 -1.48 7.56 -12.24
N GLY A 31 -1.94 7.58 -10.99
CA GLY A 31 -3.28 8.08 -10.65
C GLY A 31 -4.35 7.33 -11.43
N GLU A 32 -5.31 8.07 -11.98
CA GLU A 32 -6.44 7.56 -12.75
C GLU A 32 -6.07 6.73 -13.98
N ASN A 33 -4.85 6.91 -14.51
CA ASN A 33 -4.37 6.14 -15.66
C ASN A 33 -3.81 4.76 -15.27
N HIS A 34 -3.73 4.43 -13.98
CA HIS A 34 -3.26 3.13 -13.52
C HIS A 34 -4.42 2.12 -13.43
N TRP A 35 -4.24 0.92 -13.99
CA TRP A 35 -5.28 -0.13 -14.02
C TRP A 35 -5.79 -0.56 -12.64
N ASN A 36 -4.96 -0.38 -11.60
CA ASN A 36 -5.31 -0.65 -10.20
C ASN A 36 -5.79 0.59 -9.43
N TRP A 37 -6.10 1.70 -10.12
CA TRP A 37 -6.68 2.88 -9.50
C TRP A 37 -8.15 2.66 -9.21
N GLN A 38 -8.55 2.87 -7.97
CA GLN A 38 -9.93 2.69 -7.51
C GLN A 38 -10.53 3.98 -6.93
N GLY A 39 -9.95 5.15 -7.25
CA GLY A 39 -10.31 6.41 -6.62
C GLY A 39 -9.65 6.64 -5.25
N GLY A 40 -9.99 7.78 -4.64
CA GLY A 40 -9.51 8.19 -3.31
C GLY A 40 -8.48 9.32 -3.33
N SER A 41 -8.31 9.97 -2.17
CA SER A 41 -7.34 11.05 -2.00
C SER A 41 -5.91 10.51 -1.81
N ARG A 42 -4.91 11.24 -2.31
CA ARG A 42 -3.51 11.00 -1.92
C ARG A 42 -3.22 11.53 -0.52
N GLU A 43 -3.92 12.59 -0.13
CA GLU A 43 -3.74 13.27 1.15
C GLU A 43 -4.41 12.47 2.27
N TYR A 44 -3.93 12.70 3.48
CA TYR A 44 -4.54 12.17 4.69
C TYR A 44 -5.27 13.30 5.42
N PRO A 45 -6.40 13.01 6.09
CA PRO A 45 -7.10 14.00 6.89
C PRO A 45 -6.24 14.47 8.09
N PRO A 46 -6.52 15.65 8.67
CA PRO A 46 -5.75 16.20 9.80
C PRO A 46 -5.66 15.27 11.03
N GLY A 47 -6.63 14.38 11.22
CA GLY A 47 -6.65 13.40 12.30
C GLY A 47 -5.63 12.26 12.14
N TRP A 48 -5.02 12.09 10.97
CA TRP A 48 -3.99 11.06 10.70
C TRP A 48 -2.64 11.44 11.33
N THR A 49 -2.61 11.49 12.66
CA THR A 49 -1.48 11.99 13.44
C THR A 49 -0.48 10.88 13.78
N ALA A 50 0.72 11.27 14.22
CA ALA A 50 1.67 10.31 14.81
C ALA A 50 1.11 9.68 16.10
N PHE A 51 0.31 10.45 16.86
CA PHE A 51 -0.37 9.98 18.06
C PHE A 51 -1.38 8.87 17.75
N LEU A 52 -2.32 9.09 16.82
CA LEU A 52 -3.28 8.06 16.42
C LEU A 52 -2.57 6.77 15.99
N ARG A 53 -1.54 6.89 15.14
CA ARG A 53 -0.79 5.71 14.67
C ARG A 53 -0.05 4.98 15.79
N ARG A 54 0.36 5.69 16.84
CA ARG A 54 0.94 5.08 18.03
C ARG A 54 -0.13 4.33 18.82
N GLU A 55 -1.28 4.94 19.10
CA GLU A 55 -2.38 4.29 19.83
C GLU A 55 -2.81 2.98 19.17
N ILE A 56 -2.87 2.92 17.83
CA ILE A 56 -3.19 1.69 17.10
C ILE A 56 -2.10 0.61 17.28
N ARG A 57 -0.82 0.99 17.24
CA ARG A 57 0.27 0.03 17.48
C ARG A 57 0.30 -0.47 18.91
N ASP A 58 0.08 0.42 19.87
CA ASP A 58 0.03 0.10 21.30
C ASP A 58 -1.14 -0.87 21.57
N ARG A 59 -2.31 -0.66 20.93
CA ARG A 59 -3.45 -1.61 20.96
C ARG A 59 -3.10 -2.98 20.38
N ASP A 60 -2.36 -3.00 19.28
CA ASP A 60 -1.99 -4.22 18.55
C ASP A 60 -0.74 -4.92 19.14
N ASP A 61 -0.34 -4.58 20.37
CA ASP A 61 0.84 -5.12 21.07
C ASP A 61 2.14 -4.97 20.25
N HIS A 62 2.25 -3.93 19.43
CA HIS A 62 3.38 -3.74 18.50
C HIS A 62 3.63 -4.96 17.59
N ARG A 63 2.58 -5.70 17.25
CA ARG A 63 2.64 -6.90 16.41
C ARG A 63 1.82 -6.74 15.13
N CYS A 64 2.34 -7.31 14.05
CA CYS A 64 1.62 -7.39 12.80
C CYS A 64 0.36 -8.26 12.97
N ALA A 65 -0.82 -7.72 12.65
CA ALA A 65 -2.08 -8.45 12.78
C ALA A 65 -2.18 -9.71 11.89
N VAL A 66 -1.31 -9.84 10.89
CA VAL A 66 -1.34 -10.97 9.93
C VAL A 66 -0.30 -12.04 10.28
N CYS A 67 0.94 -11.65 10.56
CA CYS A 67 2.05 -12.59 10.76
C CYS A 67 2.69 -12.52 12.15
N TRP A 68 2.15 -11.70 13.05
CA TRP A 68 2.52 -11.60 14.47
C TRP A 68 3.96 -11.17 14.78
N ILE A 69 4.73 -10.79 13.74
CA ILE A 69 6.09 -10.26 13.89
C ILE A 69 6.03 -8.97 14.72
N SER A 70 6.92 -8.86 15.70
CA SER A 70 7.07 -7.67 16.54
C SER A 70 7.78 -6.55 15.78
N GLU A 71 7.67 -5.31 16.25
CA GLU A 71 8.48 -4.20 15.73
C GLU A 71 9.99 -4.43 15.87
N GLU A 72 10.41 -5.08 16.95
CA GLU A 72 11.80 -5.46 17.21
C GLU A 72 12.32 -6.41 16.12
N ASP A 73 11.59 -7.51 15.88
CA ASP A 73 11.96 -8.50 14.85
C ASP A 73 11.82 -7.95 13.42
N ASN A 74 10.86 -7.04 13.20
CA ASN A 74 10.66 -6.37 11.91
C ASN A 74 11.75 -5.31 11.63
N GLY A 75 12.50 -4.86 12.65
CA GLY A 75 13.55 -3.87 12.54
C GLY A 75 13.07 -2.45 12.21
N ARG A 76 11.76 -2.20 12.29
CA ARG A 76 11.12 -0.88 12.09
C ARG A 76 9.71 -0.89 12.66
N LEU A 77 9.17 0.32 12.84
CA LEU A 77 7.77 0.48 13.24
C LEU A 77 6.81 -0.14 12.22
N LEU A 78 5.71 -0.69 12.72
CA LEU A 78 4.61 -1.19 11.90
C LEU A 78 3.86 -0.03 11.24
N ASP A 79 3.42 -0.26 10.01
CA ASP A 79 2.53 0.65 9.29
C ASP A 79 1.11 0.48 9.82
N VAL A 80 0.35 1.58 9.87
CA VAL A 80 -1.09 1.54 10.19
C VAL A 80 -1.86 1.61 8.89
N HIS A 81 -2.68 0.59 8.64
CA HIS A 81 -3.44 0.40 7.42
C HIS A 81 -4.94 0.63 7.67
N HIS A 82 -5.63 1.21 6.69
CA HIS A 82 -7.09 1.34 6.70
C HIS A 82 -7.71 0.09 6.11
N ILE A 83 -8.51 -0.64 6.89
CA ILE A 83 -9.12 -1.92 6.49
C ILE A 83 -10.06 -1.71 5.30
N ASP A 84 -10.87 -0.65 5.32
CA ASP A 84 -11.78 -0.31 4.22
C ASP A 84 -11.12 0.40 3.03
N TYR A 85 -9.82 0.71 3.11
CA TYR A 85 -9.06 1.51 2.14
C TYR A 85 -9.53 2.97 1.98
N ASP A 86 -10.42 3.46 2.85
CA ASP A 86 -10.82 4.85 2.93
C ASP A 86 -9.95 5.60 3.95
N LYS A 87 -9.13 6.54 3.46
CA LYS A 87 -8.23 7.35 4.30
C LYS A 87 -8.96 8.32 5.22
N GLU A 88 -10.23 8.63 4.94
CA GLU A 88 -11.05 9.50 5.78
C GLU A 88 -11.59 8.76 7.01
N ASN A 89 -11.67 7.43 6.96
CA ASN A 89 -12.18 6.62 8.06
C ASN A 89 -11.10 6.31 9.10
N LEU A 90 -10.93 7.26 10.02
CA LEU A 90 -9.97 7.18 11.12
C LEU A 90 -10.45 6.40 12.35
N HIS A 91 -11.58 5.70 12.27
CA HIS A 91 -12.08 4.94 13.41
C HIS A 91 -11.07 3.85 13.81
N PRO A 92 -10.71 3.68 15.11
CA PRO A 92 -9.71 2.70 15.51
C PRO A 92 -9.96 1.28 14.99
N ASP A 93 -11.22 0.84 14.98
CA ASP A 93 -11.61 -0.50 14.49
C ASP A 93 -11.42 -0.67 12.97
N ASN A 94 -11.30 0.43 12.21
CA ASN A 94 -10.96 0.40 10.79
C ASN A 94 -9.43 0.46 10.55
N LEU A 95 -8.63 0.56 11.61
CA LEU A 95 -7.18 0.68 11.52
C LEU A 95 -6.50 -0.58 12.05
N VAL A 96 -5.43 -1.01 11.39
CA VAL A 96 -4.68 -2.22 11.76
C VAL A 96 -3.17 -2.07 11.55
N SER A 97 -2.38 -2.60 12.49
CA SER A 97 -0.92 -2.59 12.41
C SER A 97 -0.37 -3.73 11.55
N LEU A 98 0.44 -3.41 10.54
CA LEU A 98 1.03 -4.36 9.60
C LEU A 98 2.54 -4.15 9.44
N CYS A 99 3.28 -5.25 9.29
CA CYS A 99 4.68 -5.18 8.87
C CYS A 99 4.76 -4.81 7.38
N GLY A 100 5.92 -4.31 6.92
CA GLY A 100 6.07 -3.89 5.53
C GLY A 100 5.79 -5.00 4.50
N SER A 101 6.13 -6.24 4.85
CA SER A 101 5.85 -7.42 4.01
C SER A 101 4.34 -7.69 3.87
N CYS A 102 3.59 -7.65 4.97
CA CYS A 102 2.13 -7.85 4.92
C CYS A 102 1.41 -6.65 4.32
N HIS A 103 1.81 -5.42 4.68
CA HIS A 103 1.25 -4.20 4.11
C HIS A 103 1.41 -4.16 2.58
N SER A 104 2.55 -4.60 2.04
CA SER A 104 2.75 -4.66 0.59
C SER A 104 1.73 -5.57 -0.12
N LYS A 105 1.32 -6.67 0.53
CA LYS A 105 0.36 -7.62 -0.03
C LYS A 105 -1.06 -7.06 -0.10
N THR A 106 -1.42 -6.10 0.76
CA THR A 106 -2.75 -5.48 0.77
C THR A 106 -2.96 -4.47 -0.37
N ASN A 107 -1.92 -4.14 -1.15
CA ASN A 107 -2.03 -3.23 -2.29
C ASN A 107 -2.81 -3.82 -3.49
N TYR A 108 -3.07 -5.14 -3.48
CA TYR A 108 -3.80 -5.88 -4.51
C TYR A 108 -4.90 -6.73 -3.86
N ASN A 109 -5.92 -7.14 -4.63
CA ASN A 109 -7.04 -7.95 -4.14
C ASN A 109 -7.71 -7.37 -2.87
N ARG A 110 -8.06 -6.08 -2.91
CA ARG A 110 -8.57 -5.34 -1.74
C ARG A 110 -9.79 -6.00 -1.10
N ASP A 111 -10.75 -6.47 -1.90
CA ASP A 111 -11.95 -7.16 -1.43
C ASP A 111 -11.63 -8.41 -0.59
N GLU A 112 -10.60 -9.18 -1.01
CA GLU A 112 -10.15 -10.37 -0.28
C GLU A 112 -9.52 -9.98 1.06
N TRP A 113 -8.72 -8.91 1.09
CA TRP A 113 -8.07 -8.42 2.31
C TRP A 113 -9.05 -7.79 3.28
N GLN A 114 -9.99 -6.98 2.79
CA GLN A 114 -11.13 -6.48 3.58
C GLN A 114 -11.85 -7.65 4.26
N GLY A 115 -12.20 -8.70 3.51
CA GLY A 115 -12.83 -9.90 4.06
C GLY A 115 -11.98 -10.60 5.13
N LYS A 116 -10.65 -10.70 4.93
CA LYS A 116 -9.73 -11.28 5.92
C LYS A 116 -9.68 -10.47 7.21
N PHE A 117 -9.57 -9.15 7.12
CA PHE A 117 -9.53 -8.28 8.30
C PHE A 117 -10.83 -8.31 9.09
N VAL A 118 -11.98 -8.34 8.38
CA VAL A 118 -13.28 -8.54 9.02
C VAL A 118 -13.35 -9.91 9.70
N ALA A 119 -12.90 -10.98 9.07
CA ALA A 119 -12.93 -12.31 9.71
C ALA A 119 -12.13 -12.38 11.02
N TYR A 120 -11.03 -11.62 11.15
CA TYR A 120 -10.25 -11.51 12.38
C TYR A 120 -10.99 -10.77 13.51
N THR A 121 -11.87 -9.81 13.21
CA THR A 121 -12.60 -9.06 14.24
C THR A 121 -13.84 -9.77 14.77
N TYR A 122 -14.33 -10.81 14.08
CA TYR A 122 -15.52 -11.58 14.45
C TYR A 122 -15.24 -13.02 14.92
N SER A 123 -13.98 -13.41 15.14
CA SER A 123 -13.61 -14.76 15.58
C SER A 123 -13.42 -14.91 17.10
N TYR A 124 -13.97 -13.98 17.89
CA TYR A 124 -14.07 -14.07 19.36
C TYR A 124 -15.44 -14.56 19.82
#